data_AF-A0A031I7Q5-F1
#
_entry.id   AF-A0A031I7Q5-F1
#
_cell.length_a   1.000
_cell.length_b   1.000
_cell.length_c   1.000
_cell.angle_alpha   90.00
_cell.angle_beta   90.00
_cell.angle_gamma   90.00
#
_symmetry.space_group_name_H-M   'P 1'
#
loop_
_entity.id
_entity.type
_entity.pdbx_description
1 polymer ?
#
loop_
_entity_poly.entity_id
_entity_poly.type
_entity_poly.pdbx_seq_one_letter_code
_entity_poly.pdbx_strand_id
1 'polypeptide(L)'
;MIEFLQDYTTKSLPPEVFKDGQQVERSAESELYFVRLGVAGYLVDGKLLGEDYQPIERQTVAVIVTTDRRFGGGRAGEVIGVDAPQRASTGPGNDVVFSGQPDSTSLDPVEVAQLRTDLAASIEQLDDHRTSTTAQIEELTGNLTAAQGAREAALADLATAQADRDAAVRDRDEAVAARTSAEARAEKAVNDYDELRHSADAGTARIGELEKQLAAATKPKTTAK
;
A
#
# COMPACT_ATOMS: atom_id res chain seq x y z
N MET A 1 5.70 11.16 -6.26
CA MET A 1 4.96 11.76 -7.40
C MET A 1 3.63 11.05 -7.52
N ILE A 2 2.53 11.81 -7.51
CA ILE A 2 1.17 11.28 -7.57
C ILE A 2 0.42 11.86 -8.76
N GLU A 3 -0.56 11.11 -9.24
CA GLU A 3 -1.50 11.55 -10.26
C GLU A 3 -2.91 11.61 -9.65
N PHE A 4 -3.57 12.76 -9.76
CA PHE A 4 -4.93 12.93 -9.25
C PHE A 4 -5.93 12.22 -10.15
N LEU A 5 -6.89 11.54 -9.51
CA LEU A 5 -7.95 10.77 -10.16
C LEU A 5 -9.28 11.53 -10.23
N GLN A 6 -9.40 12.58 -9.43
CA GLN A 6 -10.57 13.43 -9.36
C GLN A 6 -10.15 14.82 -8.91
N ASP A 7 -10.85 15.84 -9.39
CA ASP A 7 -10.68 17.20 -8.89
C ASP A 7 -11.09 17.24 -7.41
N TYR A 8 -10.12 17.47 -6.55
CA TYR A 8 -10.31 17.48 -5.10
C TYR A 8 -11.14 18.69 -4.61
N THR A 9 -11.26 19.72 -5.44
CA THR A 9 -11.88 21.00 -5.11
C THR A 9 -13.38 21.02 -5.47
N THR A 10 -13.78 20.46 -6.61
CA THR A 10 -15.08 20.75 -7.24
C THR A 10 -16.22 19.81 -6.85
N LYS A 11 -16.41 19.48 -5.58
CA LYS A 11 -17.75 18.97 -5.23
C LYS A 11 -18.87 20.04 -5.51
N SER A 12 -18.53 21.31 -5.86
CA SER A 12 -19.25 22.30 -6.75
C SER A 12 -18.43 23.64 -6.92
N LEU A 13 -18.80 24.56 -7.86
CA LEU A 13 -18.04 25.70 -8.51
C LEU A 13 -17.74 27.00 -7.67
N PRO A 14 -16.71 27.87 -7.98
CA PRO A 14 -15.24 27.71 -8.16
C PRO A 14 -14.38 28.71 -7.27
N PRO A 15 -13.04 28.58 -7.03
CA PRO A 15 -11.93 28.26 -7.97
C PRO A 15 -11.01 27.06 -7.60
N GLU A 16 -10.40 26.46 -8.64
CA GLU A 16 -9.72 25.14 -8.69
C GLU A 16 -8.26 25.10 -8.16
N VAL A 17 -7.83 23.97 -7.60
CA VAL A 17 -6.41 23.73 -7.23
C VAL A 17 -5.75 22.56 -7.98
N PHE A 18 -6.45 21.46 -8.26
CA PHE A 18 -5.89 20.32 -9.03
C PHE A 18 -6.90 19.69 -10.00
N LYS A 19 -6.44 19.36 -11.21
CA LYS A 19 -7.24 18.73 -12.28
C LYS A 19 -7.08 17.21 -12.28
N ASP A 20 -8.10 16.49 -12.77
CA ASP A 20 -7.96 15.04 -13.06
C ASP A 20 -6.82 14.80 -14.06
N GLY A 21 -6.00 13.79 -13.78
CA GLY A 21 -4.78 13.47 -14.52
C GLY A 21 -3.61 14.42 -14.25
N GLN A 22 -3.75 15.40 -13.35
CA GLN A 22 -2.64 16.28 -13.00
C GLN A 22 -1.61 15.52 -12.17
N GLN A 23 -0.37 15.57 -12.62
CA GLN A 23 0.77 15.00 -11.91
C GLN A 23 1.46 16.09 -11.08
N VAL A 24 1.65 15.84 -9.80
CA VAL A 24 2.27 16.79 -8.87
C VAL A 24 3.25 16.07 -7.95
N GLU A 25 4.39 16.71 -7.69
CA GLU A 25 5.36 16.26 -6.70
C GLU A 25 5.05 16.90 -5.34
N ARG A 26 4.88 16.08 -4.30
CA ARG A 26 4.43 16.51 -2.96
C ARG A 26 5.30 15.85 -1.87
N SER A 27 5.16 16.31 -0.63
CA SER A 27 5.76 15.60 0.51
C SER A 27 5.11 14.23 0.69
N ALA A 28 5.88 13.23 1.14
CA ALA A 28 5.41 11.86 1.31
C ALA A 28 4.14 11.75 2.20
N GLU A 29 4.04 12.59 3.24
CA GLU A 29 2.86 12.65 4.10
C GLU A 29 1.60 13.17 3.37
N SER A 30 1.77 14.14 2.47
CA SER A 30 0.66 14.66 1.66
C SER A 30 0.25 13.66 0.58
N GLU A 31 1.21 12.96 -0.02
CA GLU A 31 0.92 11.93 -1.02
C GLU A 31 0.06 10.80 -0.43
N LEU A 32 0.45 10.28 0.74
CA LEU A 32 -0.31 9.23 1.41
C LEU A 32 -1.72 9.68 1.81
N TYR A 33 -1.90 10.94 2.22
CA TYR A 33 -3.21 11.50 2.56
C TYR A 33 -4.18 11.46 1.36
N PHE A 34 -3.75 11.93 0.20
CA PHE A 34 -4.60 11.96 -1.00
C PHE A 34 -4.85 10.56 -1.59
N VAL A 35 -3.87 9.66 -1.48
CA VAL A 35 -4.05 8.26 -1.91
C VAL A 35 -5.04 7.53 -1.01
N ARG A 36 -4.99 7.75 0.32
CA ARG A 36 -5.98 7.20 1.28
C ARG A 36 -7.41 7.66 1.03
N LEU A 37 -7.57 8.92 0.63
CA LEU A 37 -8.87 9.50 0.29
C LEU A 37 -9.42 8.99 -1.05
N GLY A 38 -8.65 8.19 -1.81
CA GLY A 38 -9.03 7.72 -3.15
C GLY A 38 -9.11 8.84 -4.18
N VAL A 39 -8.44 9.98 -3.94
CA VAL A 39 -8.46 11.15 -4.83
C VAL A 39 -7.20 11.23 -5.71
N ALA A 40 -6.16 10.47 -5.38
CA ALA A 40 -4.95 10.32 -6.17
C ALA A 40 -4.41 8.90 -6.10
N GLY A 41 -3.50 8.55 -7.02
CA GLY A 41 -2.71 7.33 -6.97
C GLY A 41 -1.22 7.60 -7.16
N TYR A 42 -0.39 6.67 -6.72
CA TYR A 42 1.04 6.70 -6.99
C TYR A 42 1.31 6.39 -8.46
N LEU A 43 2.16 7.18 -9.10
CA LEU A 43 2.59 6.94 -10.47
C LEU A 43 3.94 6.23 -10.45
N VAL A 44 3.95 4.93 -10.74
CA VAL A 44 5.15 4.09 -10.77
C VAL A 44 5.22 3.39 -12.12
N ASP A 45 6.30 3.60 -12.88
CA ASP A 45 6.51 3.03 -14.22
C ASP A 45 5.34 3.26 -15.19
N GLY A 46 4.72 4.45 -15.12
CA GLY A 46 3.57 4.81 -15.94
C GLY A 46 2.26 4.10 -15.56
N LYS A 47 2.24 3.37 -14.44
CA LYS A 47 1.05 2.72 -13.88
C LYS A 47 0.61 3.45 -12.63
N LEU A 48 -0.71 3.52 -12.45
CA LEU A 48 -1.35 4.22 -11.35
C LEU A 48 -1.75 3.21 -10.28
N LEU A 49 -1.21 3.38 -9.07
CA LEU A 49 -1.32 2.44 -7.96
C LEU A 49 -2.01 3.08 -6.74
N GLY A 50 -2.77 2.29 -5.98
CA GLY A 50 -3.40 2.71 -4.72
C GLY A 50 -2.47 2.64 -3.51
N GLU A 51 -3.02 2.81 -2.30
CA GLU A 51 -2.24 2.74 -1.04
C GLU A 51 -1.54 1.38 -0.89
N ASP A 52 -2.22 0.30 -1.28
CA ASP A 52 -1.71 -1.06 -1.20
C ASP A 52 -0.82 -1.45 -2.40
N TYR A 53 -0.37 -0.48 -3.19
CA TYR A 53 0.40 -0.68 -4.44
C TYR A 53 -0.29 -1.57 -5.48
N GLN A 54 -1.60 -1.72 -5.38
CA GLN A 54 -2.41 -2.42 -6.39
C GLN A 54 -2.77 -1.46 -7.54
N PRO A 55 -2.81 -1.94 -8.79
CA PRO A 55 -3.25 -1.14 -9.92
C PRO A 55 -4.66 -0.60 -9.72
N ILE A 56 -4.85 0.71 -9.92
CA ILE A 56 -6.17 1.33 -9.94
C ILE A 56 -6.69 1.24 -11.38
N GLU A 57 -7.68 0.37 -11.60
CA GLU A 57 -8.40 0.32 -12.88
C GLU A 57 -9.32 1.53 -13.01
N ARG A 58 -9.00 2.44 -13.95
CA ARG A 58 -9.90 3.52 -14.32
C ARG A 58 -11.10 2.93 -15.07
N GLN A 59 -12.20 2.65 -14.38
CA GLN A 59 -13.47 2.42 -15.06
C GLN A 59 -13.92 3.73 -15.70
N THR A 60 -13.80 3.82 -17.04
CA THR A 60 -14.54 4.81 -17.82
C THR A 60 -16.02 4.51 -17.67
N VAL A 61 -16.69 5.14 -16.70
CA VAL A 61 -18.14 5.15 -16.64
C VAL A 61 -18.62 5.95 -17.84
N ALA A 62 -19.06 5.24 -18.88
CA ALA A 62 -19.81 5.85 -19.95
C ALA A 62 -21.09 6.41 -19.32
N VAL A 63 -21.13 7.71 -19.09
CA VAL A 63 -22.36 8.41 -18.73
C VAL A 63 -23.28 8.30 -19.94
N ILE A 64 -24.18 7.33 -19.92
CA ILE A 64 -25.30 7.29 -20.84
C ILE A 64 -26.19 8.48 -20.47
N VAL A 65 -26.04 9.58 -21.18
CA VAL A 65 -27.01 10.68 -21.15
C VAL A 65 -28.24 10.18 -21.90
N THR A 66 -29.16 9.53 -21.18
CA THR A 66 -30.50 9.25 -21.72
C THR A 66 -31.24 10.58 -21.78
N THR A 67 -31.54 11.06 -22.99
CA THR A 67 -32.47 12.18 -23.22
C THR A 67 -33.94 11.78 -23.01
N ASP A 68 -34.22 10.85 -22.09
CA ASP A 68 -35.59 10.38 -21.80
C ASP A 68 -36.11 11.03 -20.51
N ARG A 69 -37.02 12.01 -20.66
CA ARG A 69 -37.67 12.74 -19.56
C ARG A 69 -38.68 11.92 -18.76
N ARG A 70 -38.68 10.59 -18.89
CA ARG A 70 -39.61 9.69 -18.18
C ARG A 70 -39.09 9.18 -16.83
N PHE A 71 -37.87 9.54 -16.45
CA PHE A 71 -37.28 9.19 -15.14
C PHE A 71 -36.99 10.41 -14.24
N GLY A 72 -37.64 11.54 -14.49
CA GLY A 72 -37.60 12.72 -13.63
C GLY A 72 -38.71 12.74 -12.59
N GLY A 73 -38.63 11.87 -11.59
CA GLY A 73 -39.50 11.90 -10.40
C GLY A 73 -38.75 11.22 -9.26
N GLY A 74 -38.26 11.93 -8.26
CA GLY A 74 -39.07 12.60 -7.25
C GLY A 74 -38.91 11.80 -5.97
N ARG A 75 -37.90 12.15 -5.16
CA ARG A 75 -37.73 11.56 -3.82
C ARG A 75 -38.97 11.94 -3.02
N ALA A 76 -39.74 10.93 -2.63
CA ALA A 76 -40.82 11.06 -1.67
C ALA A 76 -40.23 11.54 -0.34
N GLY A 77 -40.76 12.63 0.19
CA GLY A 77 -40.47 13.09 1.55
C GLY A 77 -39.58 14.33 1.63
N GLU A 78 -40.04 15.46 1.13
CA GLU A 78 -39.69 16.75 1.72
C GLU A 78 -40.94 17.61 1.88
N VAL A 79 -41.24 17.91 3.14
CA VAL A 79 -42.38 18.68 3.61
C VAL A 79 -42.07 20.14 3.31
N ILE A 80 -42.67 20.69 2.24
CA ILE A 80 -42.60 22.14 1.96
C ILE A 80 -43.94 22.78 2.31
N GLY A 81 -43.95 23.42 3.47
CA GLY A 81 -44.53 24.74 3.73
C GLY A 81 -45.99 24.99 3.36
N VAL A 82 -46.81 25.26 4.38
CA VAL A 82 -48.24 25.59 4.34
C VAL A 82 -48.57 26.96 3.69
N ASP A 83 -47.72 27.51 2.82
CA ASP A 83 -47.91 28.86 2.22
C ASP A 83 -47.18 29.02 0.86
N ALA A 84 -47.55 28.23 -0.14
CA ALA A 84 -47.13 28.47 -1.52
C ALA A 84 -48.37 28.61 -2.44
N PRO A 85 -48.48 29.68 -3.25
CA PRO A 85 -49.67 29.95 -4.06
C PRO A 85 -49.90 28.84 -5.10
N GLN A 86 -51.16 28.43 -5.22
CA GLN A 86 -51.63 27.44 -6.20
C GLN A 86 -51.11 27.81 -7.60
N ARG A 87 -50.28 26.96 -8.19
CA ARG A 87 -49.91 27.07 -9.60
C ARG A 87 -51.17 26.79 -10.43
N ALA A 88 -51.75 27.84 -11.00
CA ALA A 88 -52.73 27.74 -12.06
C ALA A 88 -52.11 27.01 -13.27
N SER A 89 -52.59 25.81 -13.57
CA SER A 89 -52.30 25.14 -14.84
C SER A 89 -53.37 25.55 -15.87
N THR A 90 -53.14 26.68 -16.54
CA THR A 90 -53.88 27.07 -17.74
C THR A 90 -53.01 26.82 -18.97
N GLY A 91 -53.30 25.72 -19.67
CA GLY A 91 -52.73 25.35 -20.96
C GLY A 91 -53.71 24.41 -21.69
N PRO A 92 -53.89 24.55 -23.01
CA PRO A 92 -55.16 24.36 -23.68
C PRO A 92 -55.49 22.90 -24.03
N GLY A 93 -56.74 22.52 -23.77
CA GLY A 93 -57.49 21.57 -24.59
C GLY A 93 -56.96 20.15 -24.68
N ASN A 94 -57.14 19.37 -23.61
CA ASN A 94 -57.64 18.01 -23.81
C ASN A 94 -58.71 17.78 -22.75
N ASP A 95 -59.98 17.75 -23.19
CA ASP A 95 -61.12 17.25 -22.43
C ASP A 95 -60.87 15.78 -22.13
N VAL A 96 -59.97 15.48 -21.19
CA VAL A 96 -60.12 14.25 -20.41
C VAL A 96 -61.11 14.62 -19.34
N VAL A 97 -62.37 14.54 -19.75
CA VAL A 97 -63.55 14.46 -18.91
C VAL A 97 -63.15 13.70 -17.63
N PHE A 98 -63.00 14.43 -16.52
CA PHE A 98 -63.07 13.89 -15.17
C PHE A 98 -64.54 13.51 -14.90
N SER A 99 -65.11 12.60 -15.70
CA SER A 99 -66.33 11.87 -15.36
C SER A 99 -65.90 10.67 -14.54
N GLY A 100 -65.59 10.95 -13.29
CA GLY A 100 -64.99 9.97 -12.41
C GLY A 100 -64.66 10.63 -11.09
N GLN A 101 -65.65 11.29 -10.50
CA GLN A 101 -65.77 11.26 -9.06
C GLN A 101 -65.49 9.81 -8.63
N PRO A 102 -64.52 9.51 -7.73
CA PRO A 102 -64.45 8.17 -7.21
C PRO A 102 -65.69 7.99 -6.32
N ASP A 103 -66.82 7.64 -6.93
CA ASP A 103 -68.06 7.25 -6.25
C ASP A 103 -67.92 5.88 -5.55
N SER A 104 -66.68 5.39 -5.43
CA SER A 104 -66.33 4.14 -4.81
C SER A 104 -65.27 4.37 -3.73
N THR A 105 -65.70 4.25 -2.47
CA THR A 105 -64.80 4.03 -1.32
C THR A 105 -64.43 2.55 -1.18
N SER A 106 -64.73 1.72 -2.18
CA SER A 106 -64.60 0.27 -2.13
C SER A 106 -63.79 -0.27 -3.31
N LEU A 107 -62.70 -0.98 -3.02
CA LEU A 107 -61.94 -1.68 -4.05
C LEU A 107 -62.82 -2.73 -4.75
N ASP A 108 -62.72 -2.82 -6.08
CA ASP A 108 -63.40 -3.88 -6.83
C ASP A 108 -62.78 -5.24 -6.45
N PRO A 109 -63.57 -6.33 -6.34
CA PRO A 109 -63.06 -7.69 -6.14
C PRO A 109 -61.87 -8.09 -7.03
N VAL A 110 -61.80 -7.60 -8.27
CA VAL A 110 -60.68 -7.85 -9.19
C VAL A 110 -59.40 -7.15 -8.71
N GLU A 111 -59.49 -5.90 -8.26
CA GLU A 111 -58.35 -5.15 -7.73
C GLU A 111 -57.83 -5.79 -6.43
N VAL A 112 -58.74 -6.27 -5.57
CA VAL A 112 -58.37 -7.00 -4.35
C VAL A 112 -57.66 -8.33 -4.70
N ALA A 113 -58.10 -9.04 -5.73
CA ALA A 113 -57.45 -10.27 -6.18
C ALA A 113 -56.05 -10.00 -6.77
N GLN A 114 -55.89 -8.91 -7.52
CA GLN A 114 -54.60 -8.49 -8.05
C GLN A 114 -53.64 -8.11 -6.93
N LEU A 115 -54.07 -7.28 -5.97
CA LEU A 115 -53.25 -6.89 -4.82
C LEU A 115 -52.79 -8.08 -3.97
N ARG A 116 -53.63 -9.11 -3.84
CA ARG A 116 -53.24 -10.37 -3.16
C ARG A 116 -52.17 -11.13 -3.92
N THR A 117 -52.24 -11.13 -5.25
CA THR A 117 -51.26 -11.79 -6.11
C THR A 117 -49.93 -11.03 -6.06
N ASP A 118 -49.96 -9.71 -6.16
CA ASP A 118 -48.77 -8.85 -6.08
C ASP A 118 -48.12 -8.94 -4.70
N LEU A 119 -48.92 -8.99 -3.63
CA LEU A 119 -48.41 -9.19 -2.26
C LEU A 119 -47.72 -10.56 -2.11
N ALA A 120 -48.31 -11.63 -2.65
CA ALA A 120 -47.70 -12.96 -2.61
C ALA A 120 -46.36 -12.99 -3.36
N ALA A 121 -46.30 -12.40 -4.55
CA ALA A 121 -45.06 -12.29 -5.33
C ALA A 121 -43.99 -11.44 -4.60
N SER A 122 -44.39 -10.35 -3.95
CA SER A 122 -43.48 -9.51 -3.17
C SER A 122 -42.90 -10.25 -1.95
N ILE A 123 -43.73 -11.06 -1.27
CA ILE A 123 -43.26 -11.91 -0.16
C ILE A 123 -42.22 -12.92 -0.64
N GLU A 124 -42.49 -13.59 -1.76
CA GLU A 124 -41.55 -14.56 -2.37
C GLU A 124 -40.21 -13.89 -2.72
N GLN A 125 -40.25 -12.73 -3.38
CA GLN A 125 -39.04 -11.97 -3.71
C GLN A 125 -38.25 -11.56 -2.45
N LEU A 126 -38.94 -11.16 -1.37
CA LEU A 126 -38.29 -10.80 -0.12
C LEU A 126 -37.64 -12.01 0.56
N ASP A 127 -38.28 -13.17 0.53
CA ASP A 127 -37.73 -14.41 1.09
C ASP A 127 -36.50 -14.89 0.30
N ASP A 128 -36.53 -14.79 -1.02
CA ASP A 128 -35.38 -15.08 -1.88
C ASP A 128 -34.22 -14.12 -1.59
N HIS A 129 -34.50 -12.81 -1.51
CA HIS A 129 -33.47 -11.82 -1.20
C HIS A 129 -32.87 -12.03 0.18
N ARG A 130 -33.70 -12.38 1.18
CA ARG A 130 -33.25 -12.70 2.54
C ARG A 130 -32.32 -13.91 2.52
N THR A 131 -32.73 -14.99 1.86
CA THR A 131 -31.95 -16.23 1.75
C THR A 131 -30.60 -15.98 1.07
N SER A 132 -30.60 -15.26 -0.05
CA SER A 132 -29.38 -14.88 -0.77
C SER A 132 -28.46 -14.02 0.09
N THR A 133 -29.01 -13.03 0.79
CA THR A 133 -28.21 -12.11 1.62
C THR A 133 -27.59 -12.86 2.82
N THR A 134 -28.34 -13.76 3.45
CA THR A 134 -27.81 -14.60 4.53
C THR A 134 -26.63 -15.46 4.06
N ALA A 135 -26.75 -16.12 2.90
CA ALA A 135 -25.66 -16.91 2.34
C ALA A 135 -24.41 -16.07 2.05
N GLN A 136 -24.59 -14.87 1.47
CA GLN A 136 -23.48 -13.95 1.21
C GLN A 136 -22.78 -13.47 2.49
N ILE A 137 -23.55 -13.20 3.55
CA ILE A 137 -22.98 -12.80 4.86
C ILE A 137 -22.17 -13.93 5.46
N GLU A 138 -22.66 -15.17 5.40
CA GLU A 138 -21.93 -16.35 5.90
C GLU A 138 -20.62 -16.56 5.13
N GLU A 139 -20.65 -16.44 3.81
CA GLU A 139 -19.45 -16.54 2.97
C GLU A 139 -18.43 -15.43 3.29
N LEU A 140 -18.88 -14.17 3.34
CA LEU A 140 -18.02 -13.04 3.68
C LEU A 140 -17.42 -13.17 5.08
N THR A 141 -18.18 -13.69 6.04
CA THR A 141 -17.70 -13.95 7.39
C THR A 141 -16.60 -15.01 7.39
N GLY A 142 -16.80 -16.11 6.67
CA GLY A 142 -15.79 -17.16 6.51
C GLY A 142 -14.51 -16.65 5.86
N ASN A 143 -14.64 -15.87 4.77
CA ASN A 143 -13.50 -15.27 4.08
C ASN A 143 -12.74 -14.28 4.97
N LEU A 144 -13.46 -13.48 5.77
CA LEU A 144 -12.83 -12.55 6.72
C LEU A 144 -12.05 -13.30 7.81
N THR A 145 -12.61 -14.35 8.39
CA THR A 145 -11.91 -15.18 9.38
C THR A 145 -10.66 -15.84 8.78
N ALA A 146 -10.75 -16.37 7.56
CA ALA A 146 -9.60 -16.94 6.87
C ALA A 146 -8.51 -15.90 6.59
N ALA A 147 -8.89 -14.71 6.14
CA ALA A 147 -7.96 -13.60 5.88
C ALA A 147 -7.28 -13.11 7.17
N GLN A 148 -8.02 -13.05 8.28
CA GLN A 148 -7.46 -12.72 9.60
C GLN A 148 -6.41 -13.75 10.04
N GLY A 149 -6.71 -15.05 9.92
CA GLY A 149 -5.75 -16.10 10.24
C GLY A 149 -4.50 -16.05 9.36
N ALA A 150 -4.65 -15.84 8.06
CA ALA A 150 -3.52 -15.69 7.14
C ALA A 150 -2.65 -14.47 7.49
N ARG A 151 -3.27 -13.35 7.87
CA ARG A 151 -2.56 -12.15 8.31
C ARG A 151 -1.75 -12.40 9.59
N GLU A 152 -2.33 -13.08 10.57
CA GLU A 152 -1.63 -13.40 11.82
C GLU A 152 -0.42 -14.32 11.58
N ALA A 153 -0.58 -15.34 10.73
CA ALA A 153 0.52 -16.20 10.33
C ALA A 153 1.65 -15.40 9.63
N ALA A 154 1.30 -14.53 8.69
CA ALA A 154 2.28 -13.69 8.00
C ALA A 154 3.02 -12.73 8.94
N LEU A 155 2.34 -12.20 9.97
CA LEU A 155 2.98 -11.37 11.01
C LEU A 155 3.96 -12.17 11.87
N ALA A 156 3.62 -13.42 12.20
CA ALA A 156 4.52 -14.31 12.93
C ALA A 156 5.76 -14.66 12.10
N ASP A 157 5.58 -14.99 10.82
CA ASP A 157 6.69 -15.26 9.89
C ASP A 157 7.60 -14.04 9.72
N LEU A 158 7.03 -12.84 9.61
CA LEU A 158 7.79 -11.60 9.54
C LEU A 158 8.63 -11.38 10.81
N ALA A 159 8.08 -11.63 11.99
CA ALA A 159 8.80 -11.49 13.25
C ALA A 159 9.98 -12.47 13.34
N THR A 160 9.78 -13.72 12.94
CA THR A 160 10.87 -14.72 12.85
C THR A 160 11.95 -14.27 11.87
N ALA A 161 11.57 -13.85 10.67
CA ALA A 161 12.52 -13.39 9.66
C ALA A 161 13.33 -12.17 10.12
N GLN A 162 12.72 -11.26 10.87
CA GLN A 162 13.41 -10.13 11.48
C GLN A 162 14.44 -10.58 12.54
N ALA A 163 14.07 -11.53 13.39
CA ALA A 163 14.98 -12.09 14.38
C ALA A 163 16.18 -12.80 13.73
N ASP A 164 15.94 -13.60 12.69
CA ASP A 164 16.98 -14.31 11.94
C ASP A 164 17.93 -13.33 11.24
N ARG A 165 17.39 -12.27 10.63
CA ARG A 165 18.19 -11.20 10.03
C ARG A 165 19.09 -10.53 11.08
N ASP A 166 18.54 -10.20 12.24
CA ASP A 166 19.29 -9.52 13.29
C ASP A 166 20.38 -10.44 13.90
N ALA A 167 20.13 -11.75 13.95
CA ALA A 167 21.16 -12.75 14.25
C ALA A 167 22.27 -12.77 13.20
N ALA A 168 21.93 -12.88 11.92
CA ALA A 168 22.90 -12.89 10.83
C ALA A 168 23.76 -11.62 10.78
N VAL A 169 23.18 -10.45 11.09
CA VAL A 169 23.92 -9.18 11.19
C VAL A 169 24.94 -9.22 12.31
N ARG A 170 24.57 -9.72 13.50
CA ARG A 170 25.50 -9.87 14.62
C ARG A 170 26.64 -10.81 14.29
N ASP A 171 26.34 -11.97 13.71
CA ASP A 171 27.36 -12.96 13.32
C ASP A 171 28.33 -12.39 12.29
N ARG A 172 27.82 -11.63 11.32
CA ARG A 172 28.64 -10.91 10.34
C ARG A 172 29.58 -9.93 11.03
N ASP A 173 29.07 -9.13 11.96
CA ASP A 173 29.86 -8.09 12.63
C ASP A 173 30.96 -8.72 13.52
N GLU A 174 30.65 -9.84 14.19
CA GLU A 174 31.63 -10.65 14.92
C GLU A 174 32.71 -11.23 14.00
N ALA A 175 32.32 -11.77 12.84
CA ALA A 175 33.25 -12.30 11.85
C ALA A 175 34.17 -11.21 11.28
N VAL A 176 33.64 -10.00 11.04
CA VAL A 176 34.43 -8.83 10.60
C VAL A 176 35.43 -8.43 11.69
N ALA A 177 35.00 -8.36 12.95
CA ALA A 177 35.91 -8.04 14.06
C ALA A 177 37.02 -9.09 14.22
N ALA A 178 36.68 -10.38 14.11
CA ALA A 178 37.64 -11.47 14.16
C ALA A 178 38.66 -11.38 13.01
N ARG A 179 38.20 -11.08 11.79
CA ARG A 179 39.07 -10.90 10.63
C ARG A 179 40.03 -9.72 10.82
N THR A 180 39.54 -8.55 11.23
CA THR A 180 40.40 -7.36 11.50
C THR A 180 41.45 -7.69 12.55
N SER A 181 41.08 -8.41 13.59
CA SER A 181 42.00 -8.86 14.63
C SER A 181 43.05 -9.84 14.11
N ALA A 182 42.68 -10.74 13.19
CA ALA A 182 43.62 -11.67 12.55
C ALA A 182 44.59 -10.94 11.62
N GLU A 183 44.11 -9.96 10.84
CA GLU A 183 44.94 -9.12 9.97
C GLU A 183 45.99 -8.34 10.78
N ALA A 184 45.60 -7.73 11.91
CA ALA A 184 46.54 -7.05 12.80
C ALA A 184 47.60 -7.99 13.41
N ARG A 185 47.22 -9.22 13.78
CA ARG A 185 48.19 -10.23 14.26
C ARG A 185 49.15 -10.67 13.17
N ALA A 186 48.66 -10.82 11.94
CA ALA A 186 49.48 -11.19 10.79
C ALA A 186 50.49 -10.08 10.46
N GLU A 187 50.07 -8.81 10.46
CA GLU A 187 50.96 -7.67 10.26
C GLU A 187 52.05 -7.60 11.34
N LYS A 188 51.68 -7.79 12.61
CA LYS A 188 52.67 -7.86 13.69
C LYS A 188 53.65 -9.01 13.49
N ALA A 189 53.18 -10.19 13.09
CA ALA A 189 54.06 -11.35 12.87
C ALA A 189 55.04 -11.11 11.71
N VAL A 190 54.63 -10.39 10.66
CA VAL A 190 55.52 -9.96 9.57
C VAL A 190 56.60 -9.02 10.09
N ASN A 191 56.22 -7.99 10.86
CA ASN A 191 57.19 -7.06 11.44
C ASN A 191 58.18 -7.75 12.39
N ASP A 192 57.68 -8.62 13.28
CA ASP A 192 58.50 -9.42 14.20
C ASP A 192 59.51 -10.30 13.40
N TYR A 193 59.07 -10.87 12.27
CA TYR A 193 59.93 -11.69 11.41
C TYR A 193 61.03 -10.86 10.72
N ASP A 194 60.69 -9.67 10.22
CA ASP A 194 61.66 -8.78 9.58
C ASP A 194 62.72 -8.28 10.59
N GLU A 195 62.31 -7.97 11.82
CA GLU A 195 63.22 -7.62 12.91
C GLU A 195 64.18 -8.78 13.26
N LEU A 196 63.64 -10.00 13.38
CA LEU A 196 64.45 -11.19 13.65
C LEU A 196 65.45 -11.45 12.52
N ARG A 197 65.04 -11.26 11.26
CA ARG A 197 65.91 -11.40 10.10
C ARG A 197 67.05 -10.39 10.14
N HIS A 198 66.75 -9.12 10.40
CA HIS A 198 67.79 -8.09 10.54
C HIS A 198 68.75 -8.38 11.70
N SER A 199 68.24 -8.87 12.83
CA SER A 199 69.08 -9.29 13.96
C SER A 199 69.99 -10.46 13.59
N ALA A 200 69.47 -11.44 12.85
CA ALA A 200 70.24 -12.58 12.37
C ALA A 200 71.37 -12.14 11.41
N ASP A 201 71.06 -11.28 10.44
CA ASP A 201 72.06 -10.75 9.49
C ASP A 201 73.17 -9.98 10.22
N ALA A 202 72.81 -9.15 11.21
CA ALA A 202 73.77 -8.44 12.05
C ALA A 202 74.64 -9.41 12.89
N GLY A 203 74.03 -10.46 13.43
CA GLY A 203 74.72 -11.53 14.15
C GLY A 203 75.75 -12.25 13.27
N THR A 204 75.36 -12.62 12.04
CA THR A 204 76.27 -13.23 11.07
C THR A 204 77.44 -12.31 10.72
N ALA A 205 77.19 -11.02 10.51
CA ALA A 205 78.25 -10.05 10.27
C ALA A 205 79.22 -9.93 11.46
N ARG A 206 78.69 -9.92 12.69
CA ARG A 206 79.51 -9.87 13.91
C ARG A 206 80.37 -11.10 14.09
N ILE A 207 79.84 -12.29 13.81
CA ILE A 207 80.60 -13.55 13.84
C ILE A 207 81.78 -13.47 12.87
N GLY A 208 81.54 -13.05 11.63
CA GLY A 208 82.61 -12.91 10.63
C GLY A 208 83.70 -11.90 11.03
N GLU A 209 83.34 -10.83 11.74
CA GLU A 209 84.31 -9.89 12.30
C GLU A 209 85.13 -10.50 13.45
N LEU A 210 84.49 -11.23 14.37
CA LEU A 210 85.16 -11.92 15.46
C LEU A 210 86.12 -13.01 14.95
N GLU A 211 85.74 -13.73 13.90
CA GLU A 211 86.60 -14.71 13.24
C GLU A 211 87.87 -14.06 12.66
N LYS A 212 87.75 -12.89 12.00
CA LYS A 212 88.91 -12.12 11.51
C LYS A 212 89.82 -11.67 12.65
N GLN A 213 89.24 -11.17 13.75
CA GLN A 213 89.99 -10.74 14.92
C GLN A 213 90.73 -11.91 15.58
N LEU A 214 90.09 -13.06 15.71
CA LEU A 214 90.70 -14.28 16.23
C LEU A 214 91.85 -14.76 15.34
N ALA A 215 91.66 -14.75 14.02
CA ALA A 215 92.70 -15.10 13.05
C ALA A 215 93.90 -14.13 13.12
N ALA A 216 93.67 -12.84 13.36
CA ALA A 216 94.74 -11.88 13.56
C ALA A 216 95.50 -12.09 14.88
N ALA A 217 94.78 -12.38 15.98
CA ALA A 217 95.36 -12.58 17.31
C ALA A 217 96.18 -13.87 17.43
N THR A 218 95.88 -14.88 16.61
CA THR A 218 96.57 -16.19 16.61
C THR A 218 97.80 -16.24 15.70
N LYS A 219 98.13 -15.17 14.97
CA LYS A 219 99.39 -15.11 14.19
C LYS A 219 100.60 -15.09 15.15
N PRO A 220 101.62 -15.93 14.92
CA PRO A 220 102.79 -15.99 15.79
C PRO A 220 103.55 -14.66 15.74
N LYS A 221 103.87 -14.11 16.92
CA LYS A 221 104.75 -12.93 17.03
C LYS A 221 106.13 -13.32 16.50
N THR A 222 106.47 -12.86 15.30
CA THR A 222 107.84 -12.88 14.81
C THR A 222 108.68 -11.94 15.69
N THR A 223 109.35 -12.50 16.69
CA THR A 223 110.45 -11.83 17.38
C THR A 223 111.63 -11.74 16.40
N ALA A 224 111.78 -10.57 15.78
CA ALA A 224 112.99 -10.26 15.03
C ALA A 224 114.16 -10.09 16.02
N LYS A 225 115.22 -10.86 15.80
CA LYS A 225 116.51 -10.77 16.49
C LYS A 225 117.25 -9.49 16.13
#